data_AF-A0A935MEU6-F1
#
_entry.id   AF-A0A935MEU6-F1
#
_cell.length_a   1.000
_cell.length_b   1.000
_cell.length_c   1.000
_cell.angle_alpha   90.00
_cell.angle_beta   90.00
_cell.angle_gamma   90.00
#
_symmetry.space_group_name_H-M   'P 1'
#
loop_
_entity.id
_entity.type
_entity.pdbx_description
1 polymer ?
#
loop_
_entity_poly.entity_id
_entity_poly.type
_entity_poly.pdbx_seq_one_letter_code
_entity_poly.pdbx_strand_id
1 'polypeptide(L)' 'MYSTEYCPDCHRAKAFFETNGIQYLKVGLEGNEEATHFVMDINNGYRSVPTIVFPDGSVLVEPSWEQLKQKTTARSNTQ' A
#
# COMPACT_ATOMS: atom_id res chain seq x y z
N MET A 1 -2.12 -2.33 -3.05
CA MET A 1 -2.40 -1.20 -2.14
C MET A 1 -3.86 -1.25 -1.75
N TYR A 2 -4.12 -1.56 -0.49
CA TYR A 2 -5.43 -1.43 0.13
C TYR A 2 -5.69 0.03 0.49
N SER A 3 -6.89 0.51 0.21
CA SER A 3 -7.24 1.92 0.31
C SER A 3 -8.74 2.10 0.53
N THR A 4 -9.13 3.29 0.95
CA THR A 4 -10.51 3.75 0.90
C THR A 4 -10.68 4.87 -0.14
N GLU A 5 -11.92 5.21 -0.46
CA GLU A 5 -12.26 6.34 -1.35
C GLU A 5 -11.92 7.69 -0.73
N TYR A 6 -12.03 7.80 0.60
CA TYR A 6 -11.89 9.06 1.34
C TYR A 6 -10.60 9.10 2.17
N CYS A 7 -9.46 8.81 1.54
CA CYS A 7 -8.16 8.71 2.21
C CYS A 7 -7.10 9.57 1.52
N PRO A 8 -6.78 10.76 2.07
CA PRO A 8 -5.75 11.65 1.52
C PRO A 8 -4.39 10.98 1.34
N ASP A 9 -3.97 10.15 2.30
CA ASP A 9 -2.70 9.42 2.21
C ASP A 9 -2.71 8.34 1.13
N CYS A 10 -3.86 7.74 0.85
CA CYS A 10 -4.02 6.80 -0.26
C CYS A 10 -3.88 7.51 -1.61
N HIS A 11 -4.41 8.73 -1.73
CA HIS A 11 -4.17 9.57 -2.91
C HIS A 11 -2.69 9.95 -3.06
N ARG A 12 -2.02 10.28 -1.95
CA ARG A 12 -0.58 10.57 -1.95
C ARG A 12 0.26 9.37 -2.39
N ALA A 13 -0.01 8.19 -1.86
CA ALA A 13 0.68 6.95 -2.24
C ALA A 13 0.40 6.56 -3.71
N LYS A 14 -0.84 6.70 -4.16
CA LYS A 14 -1.23 6.55 -5.57
C LYS A 14 -0.41 7.48 -6.48
N ALA A 15 -0.39 8.78 -6.18
CA ALA A 15 0.33 9.76 -6.98
C ALA A 15 1.83 9.47 -7.03
N PHE A 16 2.42 9.01 -5.92
CA PHE A 16 3.80 8.53 -5.89
C PHE A 16 4.04 7.40 -6.90
N PHE A 17 3.21 6.35 -6.88
CA PHE A 17 3.38 5.23 -7.81
C PHE A 17 3.22 5.64 -9.26
N GLU A 18 2.20 6.45 -9.57
CA GLU A 18 1.94 6.93 -10.93
C GLU A 18 3.09 7.81 -11.45
N THR A 19 3.59 8.74 -10.63
CA THR A 19 4.70 9.64 -11.00
C THR A 19 6.01 8.86 -11.25
N ASN A 20 6.22 7.75 -10.53
CA ASN A 20 7.44 6.95 -10.64
C ASN A 20 7.27 5.74 -11.59
N GLY A 21 6.13 5.60 -12.29
CA GLY A 21 5.88 4.49 -13.20
C GLY A 21 5.82 3.11 -12.52
N ILE A 22 5.49 3.08 -11.23
CA ILE A 22 5.40 1.85 -10.43
C ILE A 22 4.02 1.23 -10.62
N GLN A 23 3.99 -0.01 -11.08
CA GLN A 23 2.72 -0.74 -11.20
C GLN A 23 2.20 -1.12 -9.81
N TYR A 24 0.89 -0.96 -9.62
CA TYR A 24 0.22 -1.32 -8.38
C TYR A 24 -1.21 -1.77 -8.67
N LEU A 25 -1.74 -2.67 -7.84
CA LEU A 25 -3.16 -2.97 -7.77
C LEU A 25 -3.78 -2.16 -6.64
N LYS A 26 -4.85 -1.42 -6.93
CA LYS A 26 -5.69 -0.78 -5.89
C LYS A 26 -6.80 -1.76 -5.48
N VAL A 27 -6.92 -2.01 -4.18
CA VAL A 27 -8.01 -2.78 -3.59
C VAL A 27 -8.78 -1.86 -2.64
N GLY A 28 -10.06 -1.66 -2.90
CA GLY A 28 -10.96 -0.86 -2.06
C GLY A 28 -11.46 -1.68 -0.87
N LEU A 29 -11.64 -1.04 0.29
CA LEU A 29 -12.25 -1.66 1.46
C LEU A 29 -13.78 -1.53 1.47
N GLU A 30 -14.32 -0.55 0.74
CA GLU A 30 -15.75 -0.26 0.67
C GLU A 30 -16.55 -1.47 0.17
N GLY A 31 -17.43 -1.98 1.04
CA GLY A 31 -18.25 -3.16 0.73
C GLY A 31 -17.46 -4.46 0.51
N ASN A 32 -16.15 -4.46 0.77
CA ASN A 32 -15.29 -5.62 0.60
C ASN A 32 -14.83 -6.13 1.97
N GLU A 33 -15.63 -7.03 2.53
CA GLU A 33 -15.36 -7.64 3.84
C GLU A 33 -14.07 -8.45 3.84
N GLU A 34 -13.77 -9.16 2.76
CA GLU A 34 -12.55 -9.95 2.62
C GLU A 34 -11.29 -9.07 2.67
N ALA A 35 -11.26 -7.98 1.89
CA ALA A 35 -10.16 -7.04 1.91
C ALA A 35 -10.02 -6.34 3.27
N THR A 36 -11.15 -6.05 3.93
CA THR A 36 -11.17 -5.43 5.25
C THR A 36 -10.60 -6.35 6.31
N HIS A 37 -11.02 -7.62 6.34
CA HIS A 37 -10.46 -8.62 7.25
C HIS A 37 -8.99 -8.85 6.99
N PHE A 38 -8.58 -9.00 5.73
CA PHE A 38 -7.17 -9.14 5.38
C PHE A 38 -6.31 -7.99 5.93
N VAL A 39 -6.76 -6.73 5.75
CA VAL A 39 -6.05 -5.56 6.28
C VAL A 39 -5.98 -5.61 7.80
N MET A 40 -7.08 -5.94 8.49
CA MET A 40 -7.08 -6.07 9.95
C MET A 40 -6.09 -7.14 10.42
N ASP A 41 -6.04 -8.30 9.76
CA ASP A 41 -5.17 -9.40 10.14
C ASP A 41 -3.68 -9.01 10.07
N ILE A 42 -3.27 -8.33 8.99
CA ILE A 42 -1.87 -7.92 8.81
C ILE A 42 -1.50 -6.66 9.59
N ASN A 43 -2.50 -5.90 10.07
CA ASN A 43 -2.32 -4.67 10.81
C ASN A 43 -2.79 -4.80 12.28
N ASN A 44 -2.64 -5.97 12.91
CA ASN A 44 -2.94 -6.16 14.35
C ASN A 44 -4.36 -5.71 14.76
N GLY A 45 -5.35 -5.98 13.92
CA GLY A 45 -6.76 -5.62 14.12
C GLY A 45 -7.15 -4.24 13.59
N TYR A 46 -6.22 -3.43 13.09
CA TYR A 46 -6.51 -2.07 12.59
C TYR A 46 -6.88 -2.07 11.09
N ARG A 47 -7.84 -1.21 10.72
CA ARG A 47 -8.24 -0.99 9.32
C ARG A 47 -7.45 0.14 8.64
N SER A 48 -6.20 0.37 9.05
CA SER A 48 -5.37 1.48 8.59
C SER A 48 -5.10 1.42 7.08
N VAL A 49 -5.15 2.59 6.44
CA VAL A 49 -4.91 2.74 5.00
C VAL A 49 -4.14 4.03 4.71
N PRO A 50 -3.26 4.06 3.68
CA PRO A 50 -2.99 2.97 2.75
C PRO A 50 -2.17 1.85 3.38
N THR A 51 -2.53 0.60 3.09
CA THR A 51 -1.73 -0.59 3.42
C THR A 51 -1.17 -1.19 2.13
N ILE A 52 0.15 -1.27 2.02
CA ILE A 52 0.85 -1.66 0.80
C ILE A 52 1.63 -2.93 1.10
N VAL A 53 1.20 -4.03 0.47
CA VAL A 53 1.91 -5.31 0.45
C VAL A 53 2.82 -5.32 -0.78
N PHE A 54 4.10 -5.60 -0.58
CA PHE A 54 5.11 -5.69 -1.63
C PHE A 54 5.31 -7.14 -2.09
N PRO A 55 5.88 -7.39 -3.29
CA PRO A 55 6.09 -8.75 -3.80
C PRO A 55 6.99 -9.63 -2.92
N ASP A 56 7.86 -9.01 -2.11
CA ASP A 56 8.72 -9.70 -1.14
C ASP A 56 7.98 -10.08 0.17
N GLY A 57 6.66 -9.84 0.23
CA GLY A 57 5.82 -10.12 1.40
C GLY A 57 5.89 -9.06 2.50
N SER A 58 6.77 -8.05 2.37
CA SER A 58 6.82 -6.96 3.35
C SER A 58 5.62 -6.01 3.20
N VAL A 59 5.28 -5.34 4.29
CA VAL A 59 4.12 -4.46 4.37
C VAL A 59 4.55 -3.07 4.84
N LEU A 60 4.02 -2.04 4.20
CA LEU A 60 4.03 -0.67 4.73
C LEU A 60 2.60 -0.22 5.02
N VAL A 61 2.39 0.33 6.21
CA VAL A 61 1.11 0.89 6.68
C VAL A 61 1.29 2.39 6.82
N GLU A 62 0.38 3.16 6.21
CA GLU A 62 0.38 4.62 6.20
C GLU A 62 1.75 5.27 5.85
N PRO A 63 2.49 4.77 4.82
CA PRO A 63 3.87 5.18 4.64
C PRO A 63 4.04 6.65 4.25
N SER A 64 5.13 7.24 4.73
CA SER A 64 5.64 8.52 4.24
C SER A 64 6.17 8.41 2.81
N TRP A 65 6.35 9.55 2.15
CA TRP A 65 6.98 9.61 0.82
C TRP A 65 8.39 9.01 0.83
N GLU A 66 9.15 9.22 1.91
CA GLU A 66 10.50 8.69 2.05
C GLU A 66 10.51 7.16 2.19
N GLN A 67 9.58 6.60 2.97
CA GLN A 67 9.42 5.14 3.09
C GLN A 67 9.06 4.50 1.74
N LEU A 68 8.15 5.14 0.98
CA LEU A 68 7.82 4.69 -0.38
C LEU A 68 9.06 4.71 -1.28
N LYS A 69 9.79 5.83 -1.31
CA LYS A 69 11.02 5.97 -2.09
C LYS A 69 12.07 4.93 -1.72
N GLN A 70 12.35 4.75 -0.43
CA GLN A 70 13.32 3.76 0.04
C GLN A 70 12.92 2.34 -0.39
N LYS A 71 11.64 1.99 -0.23
CA LYS A 71 11.16 0.64 -0.53
C LYS A 71 11.11 0.33 -2.03
N THR A 72 10.83 1.32 -2.87
CA THR A 72 10.68 1.13 -4.33
C THR A 72 11.97 1.38 -5.12
N THR A 73 12.97 2.05 -4.53
CA THR A 73 14.27 2.31 -5.16
C THR A 73 15.28 1.18 -4.91
N ALA A 74 15.04 0.33 -3.89
CA ALA A 74 15.84 -0.87 -3.65
C ALA A 74 15.66 -1.86 -4.80
N ARG A 75 16.50 -1.74 -5.83
CA ARG A 75 16.51 -2.62 -7.00
C ARG A 75 16.65 -4.06 -6.54
N SER A 76 15.80 -4.92 -7.10
CA SER A 76 16.05 -6.35 -7.24
C SER A 76 17.40 -6.54 -7.96
N ASN A 77 18.47 -6.72 -7.18
CA ASN A 77 19.64 -7.43 -7.67
C ASN A 77 19.24 -8.91 -7.70
N THR A 78 18.72 -9.36 -8.82
CA THR A 78 18.74 -10.78 -9.15
C THR A 78 19.55 -10.90 -10.44
N GLN A 79 20.73 -11.49 -10.28
CA GLN A 79 21.58 -12.00 -11.35
C GLN A 79 20.85 -13.11 -12.12
#